data_AF-A0A5S3UX70-F1
#
_entry.id   AF-A0A5S3UX70-F1
#
_cell.length_a   1.000
_cell.length_b   1.000
_cell.length_c   1.000
_cell.angle_alpha   90.00
_cell.angle_beta   90.00
_cell.angle_gamma   90.00
#
_symmetry.space_group_name_H-M   'P 1'
#
loop_
_entity.id
_entity.type
_entity.pdbx_description
1 polymer ?
#
loop_
_entity_poly.entity_id
_entity_poly.type
_entity_poly.pdbx_seq_one_letter_code
_entity_poly.pdbx_strand_id
1 'polypeptide(L)'
;MIKKILLSLSCALAISSFGAQASGKWHTSKLHTVYPTSQGGFVLTFKTNAPDCSQTVNSAHKYHYVEVNKHSMTMEGANKIYSLALMAAASNKSMSFFYDSTSDKCYINRAYVQF
;
A
#
# COMPACT_ATOMS: atom_id res chain seq x y z
N MET A 1 -37.05 -0.26 -39.73
CA MET A 1 -35.56 -0.37 -39.70
C MET A 1 -34.92 0.09 -38.37
N ILE A 2 -35.71 0.51 -37.37
CA ILE A 2 -35.22 0.99 -36.05
C ILE A 2 -34.78 -0.15 -35.10
N LYS A 3 -35.39 -1.34 -35.18
CA LYS A 3 -35.05 -2.48 -34.30
C LYS A 3 -33.63 -3.06 -34.49
N LYS A 4 -33.03 -2.90 -35.67
CA LYS A 4 -31.68 -3.42 -35.95
C LYS A 4 -30.55 -2.52 -35.42
N ILE A 5 -30.85 -1.24 -35.16
CA ILE A 5 -29.89 -0.26 -34.62
C ILE A 5 -29.77 -0.38 -33.09
N LEU A 6 -30.85 -0.78 -32.40
CA LEU A 6 -30.82 -1.00 -30.95
C LEU A 6 -30.04 -2.27 -30.55
N LEU A 7 -29.95 -3.30 -31.40
CA LEU A 7 -29.21 -4.52 -31.06
C LEU A 7 -27.69 -4.36 -31.21
N SER A 8 -27.22 -3.47 -32.08
CA SER A 8 -25.79 -3.20 -32.28
C SER A 8 -25.18 -2.26 -31.23
N LEU A 9 -26.01 -1.46 -30.53
CA LEU A 9 -25.55 -0.54 -29.50
C LEU A 9 -25.27 -1.24 -28.16
N SER A 10 -25.90 -2.39 -27.91
CA SER A 10 -25.75 -3.17 -26.67
C SER A 10 -24.44 -3.95 -26.58
N CYS A 11 -23.78 -4.24 -27.72
CA CYS A 11 -22.52 -5.00 -27.75
C CYS A 11 -21.28 -4.11 -27.50
N ALA A 12 -21.38 -2.81 -27.75
CA ALA A 12 -20.26 -1.87 -27.59
C ALA A 12 -20.02 -1.43 -26.13
N LEU A 13 -20.98 -1.64 -25.22
CA LEU A 13 -20.90 -1.26 -23.81
C LEU A 13 -20.26 -2.33 -22.91
N ALA A 14 -19.93 -3.51 -23.43
CA ALA A 14 -19.37 -4.61 -22.64
C ALA A 14 -17.83 -4.60 -22.54
N ILE A 15 -17.14 -3.71 -23.25
CA ILE A 15 -15.66 -3.73 -23.37
C ILE A 15 -14.98 -2.71 -22.43
N SER A 16 -15.74 -1.90 -21.70
CA SER A 16 -15.17 -0.89 -20.78
C SER A 16 -14.96 -1.40 -19.35
N SER A 17 -15.04 -2.70 -19.09
CA SER A 17 -14.56 -3.32 -17.85
C SER A 17 -13.03 -3.40 -17.85
N PHE A 18 -12.37 -2.24 -18.00
CA PHE A 18 -10.94 -2.11 -17.78
C PHE A 18 -10.66 -2.60 -16.36
N GLY A 19 -9.81 -3.64 -16.28
CA GLY A 19 -9.50 -4.33 -15.03
C GLY A 19 -9.10 -3.32 -13.96
N ALA A 20 -9.72 -3.44 -12.79
CA ALA A 20 -9.23 -2.82 -11.58
C ALA A 20 -7.77 -3.24 -11.43
N GLN A 21 -6.83 -2.34 -11.76
CA GLN A 21 -5.43 -2.60 -11.48
C GLN A 21 -5.33 -2.74 -9.97
N ALA A 22 -4.94 -3.94 -9.53
CA ALA A 22 -4.68 -4.20 -8.13
C ALA A 22 -3.59 -3.21 -7.69
N SER A 23 -4.01 -2.14 -7.01
CA SER A 23 -3.13 -1.05 -6.58
C SER A 23 -2.09 -1.52 -5.54
N GLY A 24 -2.38 -2.64 -4.89
CA GLY A 24 -1.53 -3.20 -3.87
C GLY A 24 -0.27 -3.85 -4.45
N LYS A 25 0.89 -3.43 -3.95
CA LYS A 25 2.21 -3.94 -4.35
C LYS A 25 2.95 -4.47 -3.13
N TRP A 26 3.67 -5.57 -3.29
CA TRP A 26 4.62 -6.04 -2.30
C TRP A 26 5.99 -5.40 -2.55
N HIS A 27 6.64 -4.94 -1.47
CA HIS A 27 8.05 -4.55 -1.48
C HIS A 27 8.76 -5.16 -0.27
N THR A 28 10.06 -5.38 -0.38
CA THR A 28 10.87 -5.96 0.70
C THR A 28 12.10 -5.10 0.91
N SER A 29 12.32 -4.68 2.16
CA SER A 29 13.49 -3.91 2.55
C SER A 29 13.72 -4.01 4.05
N LYS A 30 14.94 -3.68 4.49
CA LYS A 30 15.19 -3.35 5.89
C LYS A 30 14.55 -2.01 6.25
N LEU A 31 14.13 -1.88 7.50
CA LEU A 31 13.63 -0.61 8.05
C LEU A 31 14.78 0.39 8.21
N HIS A 32 14.45 1.66 7.98
CA HIS A 32 15.30 2.81 8.28
C HIS A 32 14.76 3.57 9.49
N THR A 33 13.44 3.79 9.56
CA THR A 33 12.79 4.49 10.67
C THR A 33 11.42 3.91 10.97
N VAL A 34 11.07 3.88 12.26
CA VAL A 34 9.71 3.71 12.77
C VAL A 34 9.32 5.03 13.44
N TYR A 35 8.31 5.72 12.91
CA TYR A 35 7.93 7.07 13.34
C TYR A 35 6.45 7.13 13.75
N PRO A 36 6.12 7.07 15.05
CA PRO A 36 4.78 7.29 15.54
C PRO A 36 4.29 8.71 15.23
N THR A 37 3.01 8.85 14.89
CA THR A 37 2.38 10.15 14.62
C THR A 37 1.45 10.55 15.75
N SER A 38 1.17 11.85 15.89
CA SER A 38 0.25 12.38 16.90
C SER A 38 -1.22 11.94 16.71
N GLN A 39 -1.57 11.38 15.55
CA GLN A 39 -2.91 10.91 15.21
C GLN A 39 -3.13 9.42 15.55
N GLY A 40 -2.19 8.78 16.24
CA GLY A 40 -2.29 7.38 16.66
C GLY A 40 -1.92 6.35 15.58
N GLY A 41 -1.62 6.79 14.36
CA GLY A 41 -0.96 5.96 13.34
C GLY A 41 0.56 6.07 13.41
N PHE A 42 1.25 5.45 12.46
CA PHE A 42 2.71 5.54 12.35
C PHE A 42 3.18 5.49 10.91
N VAL A 43 4.40 5.98 10.69
CA VAL A 43 5.10 5.93 9.41
C VAL A 43 6.28 4.97 9.52
N LEU A 44 6.45 4.16 8.48
CA LEU A 44 7.63 3.34 8.27
C LEU A 44 8.42 3.91 7.09
N THR A 45 9.73 3.97 7.24
CA THR A 45 10.64 4.26 6.13
C THR A 45 11.61 3.10 5.98
N PHE A 46 12.07 2.88 4.74
CA PHE A 46 12.84 1.70 4.37
C PHE A 46 14.16 2.10 3.73
N LYS A 47 15.21 1.29 3.95
CA LYS A 47 16.55 1.55 3.38
C LYS A 47 16.53 1.63 1.86
N THR A 48 15.72 0.79 1.20
CA THR A 48 15.44 0.88 -0.23
C THR A 48 13.99 1.26 -0.46
N ASN A 49 13.76 2.34 -1.20
CA ASN A 49 12.42 2.84 -1.50
C ASN A 49 11.61 1.83 -2.31
N ALA A 50 10.31 1.76 -2.02
CA ALA A 50 9.37 1.07 -2.89
C ALA A 50 9.20 1.89 -4.19
N PRO A 51 9.47 1.30 -5.36
CA PRO A 51 9.58 2.07 -6.61
C PRO A 51 8.25 2.72 -7.00
N ASP A 52 7.12 2.03 -6.78
CA ASP A 52 5.79 2.46 -7.19
C ASP A 52 5.09 3.36 -6.14
N CYS A 53 5.77 3.70 -5.03
CA CYS A 53 5.25 4.68 -4.09
C CYS A 53 5.41 6.08 -4.70
N SER A 54 4.30 6.67 -5.15
CA SER A 54 4.26 7.89 -5.98
C SER A 54 4.55 9.20 -5.25
N GLN A 55 4.96 9.13 -3.98
CA GLN A 55 5.37 10.30 -3.19
C GLN A 55 6.36 11.16 -3.96
N THR A 56 5.92 12.38 -4.28
CA THR A 56 6.65 13.40 -5.03
C THR A 56 7.74 14.05 -4.20
N VAL A 57 7.76 13.81 -2.88
CA VAL A 57 8.77 14.33 -1.99
C VAL A 57 10.05 13.54 -2.20
N ASN A 58 11.11 14.24 -2.62
CA ASN A 58 12.46 13.71 -2.85
C ASN A 58 13.14 13.34 -1.52
N SER A 59 12.52 12.44 -0.76
CA SER A 59 13.08 11.91 0.46
C SER A 59 13.98 10.72 0.11
N ALA A 60 15.18 10.71 0.69
CA ALA A 60 16.08 9.56 0.61
C ALA A 60 15.36 8.26 1.02
N HIS A 61 14.36 8.36 1.91
CA HIS A 61 13.47 7.29 2.32
C HIS A 61 12.00 7.73 2.21
N LYS A 62 11.22 7.11 1.33
CA LYS A 62 9.79 7.35 1.15
C LYS A 62 8.99 6.88 2.37
N TYR A 63 7.94 7.62 2.69
CA TYR A 63 7.10 7.37 3.85
C TYR A 63 5.99 6.38 3.49
N HIS A 64 5.86 5.34 4.30
CA HIS A 64 4.75 4.40 4.21
C HIS A 64 3.90 4.47 5.45
N TYR A 65 2.64 4.85 5.28
CA TYR A 65 1.74 5.12 6.39
C TYR A 65 0.99 3.86 6.82
N VAL A 66 0.86 3.65 8.12
CA VAL A 66 -0.07 2.70 8.73
C VAL A 66 -1.07 3.49 9.56
N GLU A 67 -2.29 3.59 9.06
CA GLU A 67 -3.36 4.39 9.66
C GLU A 67 -4.62 3.52 9.80
N VAL A 68 -5.30 3.62 10.94
CA VAL A 68 -6.59 2.95 11.17
C VAL A 68 -7.64 3.49 10.21
N ASN A 69 -8.57 2.65 9.78
CA ASN A 69 -9.64 2.93 8.81
C ASN A 69 -9.15 3.24 7.38
N LYS A 70 -7.85 3.05 7.09
CA LYS A 70 -7.32 3.09 5.71
C LYS A 70 -7.11 1.66 5.21
N HIS A 71 -7.60 1.36 4.01
CA HIS A 71 -7.51 0.02 3.39
C HIS A 71 -7.89 -1.15 4.32
N SER A 72 -9.00 -0.99 5.05
CA SER A 72 -9.52 -1.96 6.02
C SER A 72 -8.60 -2.23 7.21
N MET A 73 -7.67 -1.32 7.51
CA MET A 73 -6.80 -1.41 8.69
C MET A 73 -7.60 -1.21 9.98
N THR A 74 -7.56 -2.18 10.87
CA THR A 74 -8.08 -2.06 12.24
C THR A 74 -6.97 -1.60 13.19
N MET A 75 -7.33 -1.13 14.39
CA MET A 75 -6.35 -0.83 15.44
C MET A 75 -5.48 -2.04 15.80
N GLU A 76 -6.09 -3.22 15.89
CA GLU A 76 -5.37 -4.47 16.16
C GLU A 76 -4.37 -4.79 15.04
N GLY A 77 -4.77 -4.63 13.78
CA GLY A 77 -3.89 -4.80 12.62
C GLY A 77 -2.71 -3.83 12.66
N ALA A 78 -2.96 -2.56 12.96
CA ALA A 78 -1.92 -1.54 13.04
C ALA A 78 -0.90 -1.88 14.14
N ASN A 79 -1.37 -2.28 15.32
CA ASN A 79 -0.52 -2.70 16.45
C ASN A 79 0.33 -3.94 16.13
N LYS A 80 -0.21 -4.91 15.37
CA LYS A 80 0.55 -6.07 14.89
C LYS A 80 1.66 -5.65 13.93
N ILE A 81 1.37 -4.75 12.98
CA ILE A 81 2.38 -4.25 12.05
C ILE A 81 3.44 -3.42 12.77
N TYR A 82 3.06 -2.62 13.76
CA TYR A 82 4.00 -1.86 14.59
C TYR A 82 4.97 -2.80 15.32
N SER A 83 4.45 -3.86 15.93
CA SER A 83 5.26 -4.90 16.60
C SER A 83 6.22 -5.61 15.63
N LEU A 84 5.75 -5.97 14.43
CA LEU A 84 6.58 -6.57 13.39
C LEU A 84 7.71 -5.61 12.96
N ALA A 85 7.40 -4.33 12.83
CA ALA A 85 8.38 -3.32 12.43
C ALA A 85 9.47 -3.14 13.50
N LEU A 86 9.09 -3.01 14.78
CA LEU A 86 10.05 -2.91 15.88
C LEU A 86 10.94 -4.16 15.96
N MET A 87 10.36 -5.35 15.81
CA MET A 87 11.13 -6.60 15.82
C MET A 87 12.10 -6.68 14.63
N ALA A 88 11.65 -6.36 13.41
CA ALA A 88 12.51 -6.36 12.23
C ALA A 88 13.67 -5.36 12.37
N ALA A 89 13.40 -4.16 12.89
CA ALA A 89 14.41 -3.14 13.15
C ALA A 89 15.43 -3.60 14.20
N ALA A 90 14.97 -4.11 15.35
CA ALA A 90 15.83 -4.57 16.44
C ALA A 90 16.69 -5.79 16.05
N SER A 91 16.16 -6.67 15.19
CA SER A 91 16.86 -7.87 14.71
C SER A 91 17.65 -7.65 13.41
N ASN A 92 17.65 -6.44 12.85
CA ASN A 92 18.25 -6.11 11.55
C ASN A 92 17.78 -7.03 10.41
N LYS A 93 16.53 -7.51 10.47
CA LYS A 93 15.89 -8.35 9.47
C LYS A 93 15.12 -7.52 8.44
N SER A 94 14.90 -8.12 7.27
CA SER A 94 14.09 -7.51 6.22
C SER A 94 12.61 -7.68 6.53
N MET A 95 11.83 -6.66 6.22
CA MET A 95 10.38 -6.69 6.30
C MET A 95 9.81 -6.61 4.88
N SER A 96 8.88 -7.51 4.57
CA SER A 96 8.07 -7.44 3.36
C SER A 96 6.73 -6.82 3.71
N PHE A 97 6.29 -5.85 2.92
CA PHE A 97 5.06 -5.11 3.18
C PHE A 97 4.25 -4.90 1.91
N PHE A 98 2.93 -4.91 2.07
CA PHE A 98 1.97 -4.67 1.01
C PHE A 98 1.41 -3.26 1.17
N TYR A 99 1.55 -2.44 0.14
CA TYR A 99 1.15 -1.04 0.15
C TYR A 99 0.30 -0.66 -1.06
N ASP A 100 -0.58 0.33 -0.88
CA ASP A 100 -1.32 0.97 -1.95
C ASP A 100 -0.40 1.90 -2.77
N SER A 101 -0.06 1.50 -4.00
CA SER A 101 0.80 2.30 -4.90
C SER A 101 0.10 3.50 -5.55
N THR A 102 -1.24 3.54 -5.54
CA THR A 102 -2.01 4.67 -6.08
C THR A 102 -2.16 5.83 -5.12
N SER A 103 -1.95 5.61 -3.82
CA SER A 103 -1.99 6.67 -2.81
C SER A 103 -0.61 7.34 -2.67
N ASP A 104 -0.63 8.66 -2.59
CA ASP A 104 0.50 9.50 -2.18
C ASP A 104 0.99 9.22 -0.75
N LYS A 105 0.25 8.46 0.06
CA LYS A 105 0.67 8.03 1.40
C LYS A 105 1.14 6.58 1.45
N CYS A 106 1.06 5.85 0.34
CA CYS A 106 1.60 4.49 0.23
C CYS A 106 1.20 3.59 1.40
N TYR A 107 -0.10 3.59 1.70
CA TYR A 107 -0.66 2.97 2.90
C TYR A 107 -0.36 1.48 2.96
N ILE A 108 0.26 1.04 4.05
CA ILE A 108 0.52 -0.37 4.32
C ILE A 108 -0.69 -0.98 5.03
N ASN A 109 -1.14 -2.14 4.55
CA ASN A 109 -2.17 -2.90 5.25
C ASN A 109 -1.83 -4.37 5.58
N ARG A 110 -0.68 -4.87 5.10
CA ARG A 110 -0.16 -6.20 5.44
C ARG A 110 1.35 -6.17 5.46
N ALA A 111 1.96 -6.95 6.35
CA ALA A 111 3.41 -7.12 6.36
C ALA A 111 3.81 -8.42 7.05
N TYR A 112 5.04 -8.85 6.79
CA TYR A 112 5.70 -9.96 7.47
C TYR A 112 7.21 -9.73 7.53
N VAL A 113 7.88 -10.44 8.44
CA VAL A 113 9.35 -10.40 8.57
C VAL A 113 9.94 -11.66 7.97
N GLN A 114 11.05 -11.50 7.26
CA GLN A 114 11.83 -12.62 6.73
C GLN A 114 12.87 -13.04 7.77
N PHE A 115 12.75 -14.26 8.29
CA PHE A 115 13.63 -14.82 9.32
C PHE A 115 14.80 -15.60 8.72
#